data_AF-A0A175YGW7-F1
#
_entry.id   AF-A0A175YGW7-F1
#
_cell.length_a   1.000
_cell.length_b   1.000
_cell.length_c   1.000
_cell.angle_alpha   90.00
_cell.angle_beta   90.00
_cell.angle_gamma   90.00
#
_symmetry.space_group_name_H-M   'P 1'
#
loop_
_entity.id
_entity.type
_entity.pdbx_description
1 polymer ?
#
loop_
_entity_poly.entity_id
_entity_poly.type
_entity_poly.pdbx_seq_one_letter_code
_entity_poly.pdbx_strand_id
1 'polypeptide(L)'
;MDTSYNGSESMKSVGDVPSLSDRVLRLLHEIRDDISEQNAVRNEVWVTFPRQEQAISYQKEHSNVFIFSYQDHVNGQRRFVVSSYKEFWRRYKNMNPKYRHHYEVIQEGLPCHLYFDLEFNKIENSNSNGEEMVDILLSLVFDSINEKYSIEGDKECVVELDSSTEEKFSRHKIICFPNTAFKNNRHAGAFVGEV
;
A
#
# COMPACT_ATOMS: atom_id res chain seq x y z
N MET A 1 73.16 10.04 19.96
CA MET A 1 73.26 8.63 20.40
C MET A 1 72.76 8.63 21.84
N ASP A 2 71.44 8.56 22.01
CA ASP A 2 70.67 7.32 22.19
C ASP A 2 70.77 6.89 23.66
N THR A 3 69.71 6.58 24.43
CA THR A 3 68.27 6.41 24.18
C THR A 3 67.56 6.34 25.55
N SER A 4 66.38 6.97 25.62
CA SER A 4 65.14 6.60 26.35
C SER A 4 65.12 5.50 27.43
N TYR A 5 64.39 5.76 28.53
CA TYR A 5 63.11 5.06 28.80
C TYR A 5 62.24 5.86 29.81
N ASN A 6 61.15 6.44 29.31
CA ASN A 6 60.04 7.01 30.10
C ASN A 6 58.97 5.93 30.26
N GLY A 7 58.63 5.56 31.49
CA GLY A 7 57.46 4.75 31.81
C GLY A 7 56.49 5.55 32.68
N SER A 8 55.58 6.30 32.06
CA SER A 8 54.38 6.80 32.73
C SER A 8 53.20 5.94 32.30
N GLU A 9 52.77 5.05 33.19
CA GLU A 9 51.49 4.33 33.05
C GLU A 9 50.35 5.35 32.93
N SER A 10 49.70 5.35 31.77
CA SER A 10 48.46 6.07 31.57
C SER A 10 47.32 5.32 32.24
N MET A 11 46.60 6.01 33.11
CA MET A 11 45.34 5.55 33.70
C MET A 11 44.37 5.18 32.58
N LYS A 12 43.93 3.92 32.54
CA LYS A 12 42.84 3.49 31.67
C LYS A 12 41.58 4.27 32.07
N SER A 13 40.98 4.97 31.11
CA SER A 13 39.69 5.63 31.31
C SER A 13 38.64 4.58 31.67
N VAL A 14 37.97 4.79 32.79
CA VAL A 14 36.79 4.03 33.20
C VAL A 14 35.74 4.26 32.11
N GLY A 15 35.34 3.19 31.41
CA GLY A 15 34.32 3.26 30.38
C GLY A 15 33.01 3.81 30.96
N ASP A 16 32.40 4.76 30.25
CA ASP A 16 31.17 5.43 30.67
C ASP A 16 30.07 4.40 30.95
N VAL A 17 29.59 4.39 32.20
CA VAL A 17 28.43 3.57 32.59
C VAL A 17 27.20 4.20 31.94
N PRO A 18 26.43 3.45 31.13
CA PRO A 18 25.25 3.99 30.45
C PRO A 18 24.28 4.64 31.43
N SER A 19 23.80 5.84 31.10
CA SER A 19 22.83 6.54 31.93
C SER A 19 21.52 5.74 32.01
N LEU A 20 20.72 6.00 33.05
CA LEU A 20 19.39 5.39 33.17
C LEU A 20 18.53 5.66 31.93
N SER A 21 18.68 6.83 31.31
CA SER A 21 18.02 7.20 30.06
C SER A 21 18.44 6.30 28.89
N ASP A 22 19.73 6.00 28.76
CA ASP A 22 20.25 5.13 27.69
C ASP A 22 19.80 3.68 27.85
N ARG A 23 19.58 3.24 29.09
CA ARG A 23 19.06 1.90 29.40
C ARG A 23 17.57 1.81 29.08
N VAL A 24 16.79 2.86 29.39
CA VAL A 24 15.36 2.92 29.06
C VAL A 24 15.16 3.02 27.54
N LEU A 25 15.94 3.85 26.84
CA LEU A 25 15.85 3.95 25.38
C LEU A 25 16.21 2.64 24.67
N ARG A 26 17.23 1.92 25.15
CA ARG A 26 17.55 0.57 24.66
C ARG A 26 16.41 -0.40 24.89
N LEU A 27 15.84 -0.42 26.10
CA LEU A 27 14.70 -1.27 26.42
C LEU A 27 13.48 -0.96 25.54
N LEU A 28 13.20 0.32 25.25
CA LEU A 28 12.12 0.71 24.34
C LEU A 28 12.39 0.29 22.89
N HIS A 29 13.65 0.31 22.46
CA HIS A 29 14.06 -0.19 21.15
C HIS A 29 13.90 -1.71 21.06
N GLU A 30 14.38 -2.44 22.07
CA GLU A 30 14.23 -3.89 22.18
C GLU A 30 12.76 -4.30 22.22
N ILE A 31 11.90 -3.61 22.99
CA ILE A 31 10.46 -3.86 23.00
C ILE A 31 9.84 -3.59 21.63
N ARG A 32 10.25 -2.52 20.94
CA ARG A 32 9.78 -2.21 19.58
C ARG A 32 10.19 -3.31 18.60
N ASP A 33 11.43 -3.78 18.70
CA ASP A 33 11.99 -4.81 17.84
C ASP A 33 11.31 -6.14 18.11
N ASP A 34 11.11 -6.55 19.37
CA ASP A 34 10.36 -7.73 19.77
C ASP A 34 8.90 -7.68 19.29
N ILE A 35 8.23 -6.53 19.41
CA ILE A 35 6.88 -6.33 18.85
C ILE A 35 6.92 -6.47 17.33
N SER A 36 7.95 -5.95 16.66
CA SER A 36 8.10 -6.05 15.21
C SER A 36 8.40 -7.48 14.74
N GLU A 37 9.19 -8.25 15.50
CA GLU A 37 9.53 -9.64 15.23
C GLU A 37 8.36 -10.59 15.53
N GLN A 38 7.66 -10.40 16.65
CA GLN A 38 6.43 -11.16 16.95
C GLN A 38 5.35 -10.87 15.91
N ASN A 39 5.24 -9.63 15.43
CA ASN A 39 4.40 -9.31 14.28
C ASN A 39 4.92 -9.99 13.01
N ALA A 40 6.24 -10.04 12.76
CA ALA A 40 6.81 -10.71 11.59
C ALA A 40 6.52 -12.22 11.56
N VAL A 41 6.60 -12.92 12.70
CA VAL A 41 6.27 -14.35 12.83
C VAL A 41 4.77 -14.61 12.71
N ARG A 42 3.91 -13.65 13.12
CA ARG A 42 2.46 -13.70 12.88
C ARG A 42 2.04 -13.30 11.46
N ASN A 43 2.93 -12.74 10.64
CA ASN A 43 2.58 -12.10 9.37
C ASN A 43 2.64 -13.00 8.12
N GLU A 44 2.90 -14.30 8.26
CA GLU A 44 2.85 -15.27 7.14
C GLU A 44 1.41 -15.73 6.79
N VAL A 45 0.41 -14.91 7.10
CA VAL A 45 -1.00 -15.24 6.85
C VAL A 45 -1.25 -15.33 5.35
N TRP A 46 -1.64 -16.51 4.86
CA TRP A 46 -2.11 -16.75 3.50
C TRP A 46 -3.21 -17.80 3.56
N VAL A 47 -4.44 -17.37 3.78
CA VAL A 47 -5.58 -18.28 3.97
C VAL A 47 -6.59 -18.06 2.85
N THR A 48 -7.01 -19.15 2.19
CA THR A 48 -7.91 -19.07 1.04
C THR A 48 -9.32 -19.54 1.37
N PHE A 49 -10.31 -18.86 0.79
CA PHE A 49 -11.73 -19.09 0.98
C PHE A 49 -12.45 -19.17 -0.37
N PRO A 50 -13.46 -20.04 -0.52
CA PRO A 50 -14.30 -20.08 -1.72
C PRO A 50 -15.29 -18.92 -1.80
N ARG A 51 -15.66 -18.30 -0.67
CA ARG A 51 -16.66 -17.21 -0.62
C ARG A 51 -16.10 -15.96 0.06
N GLN A 52 -16.50 -14.78 -0.44
CA GLN A 52 -16.06 -13.49 0.08
C GLN A 52 -16.45 -13.31 1.57
N GLU A 53 -17.67 -13.69 1.93
CA GLU A 53 -18.19 -13.58 3.30
C GLU A 53 -17.33 -14.33 4.33
N GLN A 54 -16.76 -15.48 3.93
CA GLN A 54 -15.87 -16.27 4.77
C GLN A 54 -14.52 -15.57 4.97
N ALA A 55 -13.97 -15.00 3.90
CA ALA A 55 -12.75 -14.20 3.97
C ALA A 55 -12.95 -12.95 4.86
N ILE A 56 -14.09 -12.27 4.73
CA ILE A 56 -14.45 -11.12 5.59
C ILE A 56 -14.58 -11.55 7.05
N SER A 57 -15.24 -12.67 7.31
CA SER A 57 -15.40 -13.18 8.69
C SER A 57 -14.04 -13.48 9.32
N TYR A 58 -13.14 -14.13 8.58
CA TYR A 58 -11.77 -14.36 9.03
C TYR A 58 -11.00 -13.06 9.25
N GLN A 59 -11.10 -12.09 8.33
CA GLN A 59 -10.40 -10.82 8.46
C GLN A 59 -10.81 -10.04 9.71
N LYS A 60 -12.09 -10.09 10.12
CA LYS A 60 -12.57 -9.41 11.35
C LYS A 60 -11.85 -9.85 12.62
N GLU A 61 -11.31 -11.06 12.64
CA GLU A 61 -10.59 -11.63 13.78
C GLU A 61 -9.08 -11.36 13.72
N HIS A 62 -8.59 -10.73 12.66
CA HIS A 62 -7.17 -10.54 12.39
C HIS A 62 -6.85 -9.09 12.03
N SER A 63 -5.96 -8.45 12.79
CA SER A 63 -5.47 -7.11 12.47
C SER A 63 -4.49 -7.13 11.29
N ASN A 64 -4.45 -6.06 10.49
CA ASN A 64 -3.44 -5.83 9.43
C ASN A 64 -3.42 -6.89 8.32
N VAL A 65 -4.56 -7.49 8.02
CA VAL A 65 -4.75 -8.37 6.85
C VAL A 65 -5.80 -7.79 5.91
N PHE A 66 -5.66 -8.11 4.63
CA PHE A 66 -6.45 -7.61 3.53
C PHE A 66 -6.95 -8.78 2.69
N ILE A 67 -8.03 -8.54 1.94
CA ILE A 67 -8.67 -9.56 1.11
C ILE A 67 -8.32 -9.28 -0.34
N PHE A 68 -7.80 -10.30 -1.01
CA PHE A 68 -7.57 -10.31 -2.44
C PHE A 68 -8.42 -11.40 -3.07
N SER A 69 -8.95 -11.17 -4.26
CA SER A 69 -9.60 -12.18 -5.07
C SER A 69 -8.68 -12.64 -6.19
N TYR A 70 -8.83 -13.89 -6.62
CA TYR A 70 -8.11 -14.44 -7.77
C TYR A 70 -8.97 -15.49 -8.47
N GLN A 71 -8.65 -15.80 -9.72
CA GLN A 71 -9.30 -16.88 -10.45
C GLN A 71 -8.54 -18.18 -10.27
N ASP A 72 -9.22 -19.24 -9.83
CA ASP A 72 -8.67 -20.58 -9.72
C ASP A 72 -8.48 -21.17 -11.12
N HIS A 73 -7.24 -21.51 -11.48
CA HIS A 73 -6.88 -22.00 -12.80
C HIS A 73 -7.43 -23.39 -13.13
N VAL A 74 -7.90 -24.15 -12.14
CA VAL A 74 -8.44 -25.51 -12.35
C VAL A 74 -9.89 -25.45 -12.81
N ASN A 75 -10.71 -24.60 -12.19
CA ASN A 75 -12.16 -24.57 -12.42
C ASN A 75 -12.71 -23.19 -12.84
N GLY A 76 -11.84 -22.19 -12.98
CA GLY A 76 -12.20 -20.82 -13.34
C GLY A 76 -12.97 -20.06 -12.25
N GLN A 77 -13.17 -20.65 -11.08
CA GLN A 77 -13.96 -20.05 -10.01
C GLN A 77 -13.16 -18.95 -9.29
N ARG A 78 -13.86 -17.87 -8.91
CA ARG A 78 -13.28 -16.83 -8.08
C ARG A 78 -13.06 -17.37 -6.66
N ARG A 79 -11.86 -17.16 -6.13
CA ARG A 79 -11.48 -17.45 -4.75
C ARG A 79 -10.94 -16.21 -4.08
N PHE A 80 -10.88 -16.24 -2.75
CA PHE A 80 -10.46 -15.12 -1.93
C PHE A 80 -9.29 -15.56 -1.07
N VAL A 81 -8.25 -14.74 -0.98
CA VAL A 81 -7.12 -14.95 -0.07
C VAL A 81 -7.05 -13.80 0.91
N VAL A 82 -6.90 -14.13 2.19
CA VAL A 82 -6.61 -13.17 3.25
C VAL A 82 -5.11 -13.20 3.54
N SER A 83 -4.45 -12.04 3.44
CA SER A 83 -3.02 -11.90 3.68
C SER A 83 -2.66 -10.46 4.05
N SER A 84 -1.47 -10.26 4.64
CA SER A 84 -0.90 -8.91 4.76
C SER A 84 -0.33 -8.46 3.41
N TYR A 85 -0.18 -7.15 3.15
CA TYR A 85 0.45 -6.68 1.92
C TYR A 85 1.90 -7.19 1.77
N LYS A 86 2.66 -7.25 2.88
CA LYS A 86 4.05 -7.74 2.89
C LYS A 86 4.13 -9.19 2.43
N GLU A 87 3.31 -10.05 3.02
CA GLU A 87 3.27 -11.47 2.68
C GLU A 87 2.69 -11.71 1.29
N PHE A 88 1.63 -10.97 0.95
CA PHE A 88 1.04 -11.01 -0.37
C PHE A 88 2.09 -10.72 -1.44
N TRP A 89 2.80 -9.60 -1.32
CA TRP A 89 3.84 -9.20 -2.26
C TRP A 89 4.98 -10.21 -2.32
N ARG A 90 5.44 -10.72 -1.17
CA ARG A 90 6.50 -11.73 -1.10
C ARG A 90 6.16 -12.98 -1.93
N ARG A 91 4.91 -13.47 -1.88
CA ARG A 91 4.48 -14.62 -2.68
C ARG A 91 4.18 -14.23 -4.13
N TYR A 92 3.44 -13.13 -4.33
CA TYR A 92 2.99 -12.68 -5.64
C TYR A 92 4.16 -12.38 -6.59
N LYS A 93 5.20 -11.69 -6.13
CA LYS A 93 6.38 -11.37 -6.95
C LYS A 93 7.13 -12.60 -7.46
N ASN A 94 7.07 -13.70 -6.71
CA ASN A 94 7.71 -14.98 -7.02
C ASN A 94 6.76 -15.96 -7.74
N MET A 95 5.47 -15.63 -7.85
CA MET A 95 4.47 -16.45 -8.53
C MET A 95 4.73 -16.46 -10.04
N ASN A 96 4.42 -17.57 -10.72
CA ASN A 96 4.47 -17.60 -12.18
C ASN A 96 3.57 -16.49 -12.77
N PRO A 97 4.05 -15.64 -13.69
CA PRO A 97 3.26 -14.55 -14.28
C PRO A 97 1.88 -14.96 -14.79
N LYS A 98 1.73 -16.18 -15.33
CA LYS A 98 0.43 -16.70 -15.82
C LYS A 98 -0.64 -16.89 -14.73
N TYR A 99 -0.24 -16.80 -13.47
CA TYR A 99 -1.13 -16.94 -12.31
C TYR A 99 -1.30 -15.62 -11.54
N ARG A 100 -0.69 -14.53 -12.00
CA ARG A 100 -0.72 -13.21 -11.35
C ARG A 100 -1.99 -12.43 -11.73
N HIS A 101 -3.15 -13.05 -11.55
CA HIS A 101 -4.47 -12.46 -11.77
C HIS A 101 -5.18 -12.30 -10.43
N HIS A 102 -4.68 -11.36 -9.63
CA HIS A 102 -5.21 -11.07 -8.31
C HIS A 102 -5.73 -9.63 -8.27
N TYR A 103 -6.78 -9.41 -7.50
CA TYR A 103 -7.47 -8.13 -7.38
C TYR A 103 -7.72 -7.84 -5.92
N GLU A 104 -7.41 -6.63 -5.46
CA GLU A 104 -7.80 -6.19 -4.13
C GLU A 104 -9.33 -6.11 -4.02
N VAL A 105 -9.88 -6.54 -2.89
CA VAL A 105 -11.30 -6.41 -2.59
C VAL A 105 -11.51 -5.13 -1.78
N ILE A 106 -12.03 -4.09 -2.43
CA ILE A 106 -12.51 -2.88 -1.76
C ILE A 106 -13.82 -3.23 -1.05
N GLN A 107 -13.77 -3.31 0.27
CA GLN A 107 -14.90 -3.76 1.07
C GLN A 107 -15.94 -2.67 1.28
N GLU A 108 -17.20 -3.08 1.27
CA GLU A 108 -18.30 -2.18 1.55
C GLU A 108 -18.20 -1.58 2.94
N GLY A 109 -18.47 -0.28 3.05
CA GLY A 109 -18.52 0.43 4.32
C GLY A 109 -17.15 0.78 4.92
N LEU A 110 -16.05 0.31 4.34
CA LEU A 110 -14.70 0.69 4.78
C LEU A 110 -14.17 1.91 4.01
N PRO A 111 -13.33 2.75 4.65
CA PRO A 111 -12.69 3.87 3.98
C PRO A 111 -11.87 3.45 2.76
N CYS A 112 -11.83 4.31 1.75
CA CYS A 112 -11.02 4.09 0.54
C CYS A 112 -10.43 5.38 0.01
N HIS A 113 -9.34 5.27 -0.76
CA HIS A 113 -8.87 6.36 -1.60
C HIS A 113 -9.83 6.59 -2.77
N LEU A 114 -9.74 7.76 -3.41
CA LEU A 114 -10.41 7.98 -4.68
C LEU A 114 -9.66 7.19 -5.77
N TYR A 115 -10.39 6.52 -6.64
CA TYR A 115 -9.79 5.75 -7.72
C TYR A 115 -10.63 5.83 -8.99
N PHE A 116 -9.97 5.72 -10.13
CA PHE A 116 -10.58 5.71 -11.45
C PHE A 116 -10.08 4.51 -12.24
N ASP A 117 -11.00 3.90 -12.97
CA ASP A 117 -10.74 2.93 -14.02
C ASP A 117 -11.11 3.61 -15.34
N LEU A 118 -10.09 4.01 -16.11
CA LEU A 118 -10.23 4.83 -17.29
C LEU A 118 -9.93 4.00 -18.52
N GLU A 119 -10.92 3.82 -19.39
CA GLU A 119 -10.75 3.06 -20.61
C GLU A 119 -11.53 3.61 -21.80
N PHE A 120 -10.95 3.46 -22.99
CA PHE A 120 -11.66 3.65 -24.26
C PHE A 120 -10.97 2.88 -25.39
N ASN A 121 -11.73 2.58 -26.45
CA ASN A 121 -11.19 1.96 -27.66
C ASN A 121 -10.49 3.04 -28.52
N LYS A 122 -9.20 2.87 -28.80
CA LYS A 122 -8.38 3.86 -29.53
C LYS A 122 -8.75 3.96 -31.01
N ILE A 123 -9.21 2.87 -31.62
CA ILE A 123 -9.62 2.85 -33.03
C ILE A 123 -10.93 3.63 -33.20
N GLU A 124 -11.91 3.39 -32.32
CA GLU A 124 -13.20 4.07 -32.35
C GLU A 124 -13.09 5.54 -31.92
N ASN A 125 -12.07 5.88 -31.13
CA ASN A 125 -11.84 7.21 -30.59
C ASN A 125 -10.49 7.79 -31.08
N SER A 126 -10.22 7.69 -32.38
CA SER A 126 -8.93 8.04 -32.99
C SER A 126 -8.50 9.50 -32.82
N ASN A 127 -9.44 10.40 -32.55
CA ASN A 127 -9.15 11.81 -32.27
C ASN A 127 -8.97 12.11 -30.77
N SER A 128 -9.11 11.11 -29.90
CA SER A 128 -9.00 11.30 -28.45
C SER A 128 -7.56 11.23 -27.99
N ASN A 129 -7.15 12.20 -27.18
CA ASN A 129 -5.85 12.23 -26.54
C ASN A 129 -5.98 11.78 -25.07
N GLY A 130 -5.65 10.51 -24.80
CA GLY A 130 -5.81 9.93 -23.48
C GLY A 130 -4.99 10.63 -22.38
N GLU A 131 -3.81 11.15 -22.70
CA GLU A 131 -2.99 11.92 -21.72
C GLU A 131 -3.69 13.22 -21.31
N GLU A 132 -4.14 13.99 -22.31
CA GLU A 132 -4.81 15.27 -22.08
C GLU A 132 -6.14 15.08 -21.35
N MET A 133 -6.91 14.05 -21.70
CA MET A 133 -8.14 13.70 -20.98
C MET A 133 -7.88 13.39 -19.51
N VAL A 134 -6.80 12.66 -19.21
CA VAL A 134 -6.39 12.35 -17.83
C VAL A 134 -5.94 13.61 -17.09
N ASP A 135 -5.14 14.47 -17.72
CA ASP A 135 -4.69 15.72 -17.10
C ASP A 135 -5.87 16.65 -16.78
N ILE A 136 -6.85 16.76 -17.68
CA ILE A 136 -8.10 17.52 -17.46
C ILE A 136 -8.89 16.91 -16.29
N LEU A 137 -9.09 15.60 -16.29
CA LEU A 137 -9.80 14.90 -15.21
C LEU A 137 -9.14 15.16 -13.85
N LEU A 138 -7.82 14.99 -13.75
CA LEU A 138 -7.09 15.19 -12.50
C LEU A 138 -7.18 16.64 -12.02
N SER A 139 -7.09 17.60 -12.94
CA SER A 139 -7.23 19.03 -12.61
C SER A 139 -8.61 19.32 -12.01
N LEU A 140 -9.69 18.85 -12.66
CA LEU A 140 -11.07 19.01 -12.16
C LEU A 140 -11.26 18.35 -10.80
N VAL A 141 -10.69 17.16 -10.60
CA VAL A 141 -10.75 16.45 -9.32
C VAL A 141 -10.04 17.23 -8.23
N PHE A 142 -8.83 17.74 -8.47
CA PHE A 142 -8.09 18.51 -7.48
C PHE A 142 -8.76 19.83 -7.13
N ASP A 143 -9.27 20.54 -8.13
CA ASP A 143 -10.04 21.78 -7.92
C ASP A 143 -11.29 21.50 -7.07
N SER A 144 -12.03 20.44 -7.39
CA SER A 144 -13.26 20.05 -6.67
C SER A 144 -12.98 19.58 -5.25
N ILE A 145 -11.88 18.86 -5.02
CA ILE A 145 -11.46 18.43 -3.69
C ILE A 145 -11.06 19.65 -2.84
N ASN A 146 -10.33 20.60 -3.42
CA ASN A 146 -9.92 21.81 -2.73
C ASN A 146 -11.14 22.69 -2.39
N GLU A 147 -12.03 22.92 -3.35
CA GLU A 147 -13.22 23.75 -3.13
C GLU A 147 -14.13 23.19 -2.03
N LYS A 148 -14.39 21.86 -2.04
CA LYS A 148 -15.33 21.24 -1.10
C LYS A 148 -14.74 20.93 0.27
N TYR A 149 -13.46 20.57 0.31
CA TYR A 149 -12.84 20.01 1.52
C TYR A 149 -11.58 20.76 1.98
N SER A 150 -11.13 21.77 1.23
CA SER A 150 -9.90 22.52 1.49
C SER A 150 -8.67 21.62 1.60
N ILE A 151 -8.63 20.59 0.74
CA ILE A 151 -7.52 19.65 0.64
C ILE A 151 -6.75 19.95 -0.64
N GLU A 152 -5.47 20.25 -0.49
CA GLU A 152 -4.56 20.43 -1.61
C GLU A 152 -4.05 19.07 -2.09
N GLY A 153 -3.95 18.91 -3.41
CA GLY A 153 -3.38 17.73 -4.05
C GLY A 153 -2.65 18.09 -5.32
N ASP A 154 -1.71 17.24 -5.69
CA ASP A 154 -0.89 17.37 -6.87
C ASP A 154 -0.62 15.99 -7.49
N LYS A 155 0.24 15.96 -8.52
CA LYS A 155 0.59 14.71 -9.21
C LYS A 155 1.30 13.69 -8.31
N GLU A 156 1.97 14.11 -7.24
CA GLU A 156 2.62 13.19 -6.28
C GLU A 156 1.59 12.38 -5.47
N CYS A 157 0.36 12.89 -5.37
CA CYS A 157 -0.76 12.17 -4.75
C CYS A 157 -1.30 11.04 -5.65
N VAL A 158 -0.88 10.95 -6.92
CA VAL A 158 -1.47 10.03 -7.90
C VAL A 158 -0.56 8.83 -8.15
N VAL A 159 -1.08 7.64 -7.86
CA VAL A 159 -0.50 6.38 -8.34
C VAL A 159 -1.16 6.01 -9.66
N GLU A 160 -0.35 5.87 -10.70
CA GLU A 160 -0.78 5.49 -12.04
C GLU A 160 -0.37 4.06 -12.38
N LEU A 161 -1.32 3.29 -12.91
CA LEU A 161 -1.10 1.95 -13.44
C LEU A 161 -1.58 1.93 -14.89
N ASP A 162 -0.65 1.73 -15.84
CA ASP A 162 -0.95 1.66 -17.27
C ASP A 162 -1.04 0.20 -17.74
N SER A 163 -2.17 -0.12 -18.37
CA SER A 163 -2.47 -1.41 -18.99
C SER A 163 -2.93 -1.25 -20.45
N SER A 164 -2.64 -0.09 -21.04
CA SER A 164 -3.01 0.23 -22.41
C SER A 164 -2.33 -0.70 -23.41
N THR A 165 -3.03 -0.99 -24.50
CA THR A 165 -2.53 -1.72 -25.66
C THR A 165 -2.59 -0.81 -26.90
N GLU A 166 -2.21 -1.33 -28.07
CA GLU A 166 -2.38 -0.60 -29.33
C GLU A 166 -3.86 -0.26 -29.62
N GLU A 167 -4.79 -1.13 -29.20
CA GLU A 167 -6.22 -0.98 -29.49
C GLU A 167 -7.00 -0.32 -28.36
N LYS A 168 -6.50 -0.40 -27.12
CA LYS A 168 -7.22 0.03 -25.92
C LYS A 168 -6.39 1.00 -25.10
N PHE A 169 -6.98 2.14 -24.75
CA PHE A 169 -6.50 2.95 -23.62
C PHE A 169 -7.07 2.36 -22.34
N SER A 170 -6.23 2.10 -21.33
CA SER A 170 -6.65 1.43 -20.09
C SER A 170 -5.72 1.82 -18.95
N ARG A 171 -6.14 2.76 -18.09
CA ARG A 171 -5.35 3.26 -16.98
C ARG A 171 -6.14 3.27 -15.69
N HIS A 172 -5.51 2.82 -14.62
CA HIS A 172 -6.05 3.00 -13.27
C HIS A 172 -5.31 4.17 -12.61
N LYS A 173 -6.07 5.04 -11.95
CA LYS A 173 -5.54 6.14 -11.14
C LYS A 173 -6.02 5.95 -9.71
N ILE A 174 -5.10 5.99 -8.76
CA ILE A 174 -5.43 5.96 -7.32
C ILE A 174 -4.89 7.26 -6.72
N ILE A 175 -5.77 8.05 -6.12
CA ILE A 175 -5.43 9.37 -5.57
C ILE A 175 -5.36 9.27 -4.05
N CYS A 176 -4.13 9.32 -3.54
CA CYS A 176 -3.76 9.08 -2.16
C CYS A 176 -3.44 10.40 -1.44
N PHE A 177 -4.47 11.15 -1.05
CA PHE A 177 -4.28 12.34 -0.22
C PHE A 177 -3.73 11.98 1.17
N PRO A 178 -2.71 12.70 1.69
CA PRO A 178 -2.16 12.44 3.00
C PRO A 178 -3.22 12.47 4.11
N ASN A 179 -3.20 11.47 4.99
CA ASN A 179 -4.08 11.36 6.16
C ASN A 179 -5.59 11.46 5.85
N THR A 180 -5.99 11.23 4.60
CA THR A 180 -7.35 11.45 4.12
C THR A 180 -7.84 10.24 3.34
N ALA A 181 -9.10 9.88 3.56
CA ALA A 181 -9.81 8.88 2.77
C ALA A 181 -11.29 9.25 2.66
N PHE A 182 -11.93 8.79 1.58
CA PHE A 182 -13.38 8.78 1.51
C PHE A 182 -13.93 7.76 2.51
N LYS A 183 -15.09 8.05 3.09
CA LYS A 183 -15.75 7.16 4.07
C LYS A 183 -15.95 5.74 3.53
N ASN A 184 -16.24 5.60 2.24
CA ASN A 184 -16.25 4.35 1.48
C ASN A 184 -16.43 4.64 -0.02
N ASN A 185 -16.36 3.59 -0.84
CA ASN A 185 -16.47 3.66 -2.30
C ASN A 185 -17.76 4.32 -2.81
N ARG A 186 -18.89 4.22 -2.08
CA ARG A 186 -20.13 4.90 -2.44
C ARG A 186 -20.01 6.43 -2.32
N HIS A 187 -19.27 6.91 -1.32
CA HIS A 187 -19.03 8.36 -1.15
C HIS A 187 -18.04 8.88 -2.18
N ALA A 188 -17.01 8.08 -2.53
CA ALA A 188 -16.11 8.41 -3.64
C ALA A 188 -16.88 8.51 -4.97
N GLY A 189 -17.77 7.54 -5.25
CA GLY A 189 -18.62 7.59 -6.44
C GLY A 189 -19.61 8.75 -6.45
N ALA A 190 -20.19 9.10 -5.29
CA ALA A 190 -21.07 10.27 -5.17
C ALA A 190 -20.31 11.58 -5.45
N PHE A 191 -19.09 11.73 -4.90
CA PHE A 191 -18.23 12.87 -5.21
C PHE A 191 -17.96 12.97 -6.71
N VAL A 192 -17.57 11.88 -7.36
CA VAL A 192 -17.31 11.87 -8.82
C VAL A 192 -18.57 12.22 -9.61
N GLY A 193 -19.77 11.84 -9.15
CA GLY A 193 -21.03 12.20 -9.82
C GLY A 193 -21.40 13.69 -9.71
N GLU A 194 -20.71 14.45 -8.86
CA GLU A 194 -20.90 15.90 -8.69
C GLU A 194 -19.82 16.74 -9.39
N VAL A 195 -18.74 16.11 -9.88
CA VAL A 195 -17.63 16.73 -10.62
C VAL A 195 -17.89 16.58 -12.12
#